data_AF-A0AAW6H359-F1
#
_entry.id   AF-A0AAW6H359-F1
#
_cell.length_a   1.000
_cell.length_b   1.000
_cell.length_c   1.000
_cell.angle_alpha   90.00
_cell.angle_beta   90.00
_cell.angle_gamma   90.00
#
_symmetry.space_group_name_H-M   'P 1'
#
loop_
_entity.id
_entity.type
_entity.pdbx_description
1 polymer ?
#
loop_
_entity_poly.entity_id
_entity_poly.type
_entity_poly.pdbx_seq_one_letter_code
_entity_poly.pdbx_strand_id
1 'polypeptide(L)'
;MRKEYYNYVVKLPVLLHDLFREKVADYHFTDMTVVMNHLVKSYIRVTCGGKVSTATRRILLHMDRIPDMGFFFRRQEKVVLFFEMDPAVTDSLQHAIASGGWGNRQRLAVCLVCAFCCGADVTLNNLSMELAAEEVFRRPEGYLVHTYVSNYQYVFLKETASAQRMSVEGILTAAAELLVGSDDGGTDYHIPESLGRVAESVLGIKGSTLKDFRRQRLVSIRTNTIGP
;
A
#
# COMPACT_ATOMS: atom_id res chain seq x y z
N MET A 1 -24.40 24.22 7.30
CA MET A 1 -23.18 24.41 8.11
C MET A 1 -22.06 24.79 7.15
N ARG A 2 -21.48 25.99 7.29
CA ARG A 2 -20.28 26.36 6.51
C ARG A 2 -19.14 25.47 7.01
N LYS A 3 -18.58 24.62 6.14
CA LYS A 3 -17.33 23.93 6.44
C LYS A 3 -16.26 25.01 6.51
N GLU A 4 -15.77 25.31 7.70
CA GLU A 4 -14.58 26.13 7.85
C GLU A 4 -13.40 25.30 7.33
N TYR A 5 -12.73 25.77 6.29
CA TYR A 5 -11.56 25.10 5.73
C TYR A 5 -10.32 25.75 6.34
N TYR A 6 -9.41 24.94 6.87
CA TYR A 6 -8.12 25.42 7.35
C TYR A 6 -7.13 25.44 6.19
N ASN A 7 -6.65 26.62 5.83
CA ASN A 7 -5.66 26.79 4.77
C ASN A 7 -4.27 26.44 5.29
N TYR A 8 -3.73 25.31 4.82
CA TYR A 8 -2.36 24.93 5.12
C TYR A 8 -1.43 25.54 4.07
N VAL A 9 -0.55 26.43 4.54
CA VAL A 9 0.37 27.18 3.68
C VAL A 9 1.80 26.70 3.93
N VAL A 10 2.44 26.15 2.90
CA VAL A 10 3.82 25.65 2.97
C VAL A 10 4.68 26.36 1.94
N LYS A 11 5.91 26.70 2.34
CA LYS A 11 6.92 27.20 1.42
C LYS A 11 7.83 26.04 1.01
N LEU A 12 7.71 25.58 -0.23
CA LEU A 12 8.53 24.53 -0.82
C LEU A 12 9.63 25.14 -1.70
N PRO A 13 10.85 24.57 -1.74
CA PRO A 13 11.85 24.96 -2.73
C PRO A 13 11.30 24.75 -4.15
N VAL A 14 11.55 25.69 -5.08
CA VAL A 14 11.03 25.62 -6.47
C VAL A 14 11.35 24.27 -7.12
N LEU A 15 12.60 23.82 -7.03
CA LEU A 15 13.03 22.53 -7.57
C LEU A 15 12.22 21.35 -7.04
N LEU A 16 11.90 21.35 -5.74
CA LEU A 16 11.13 20.28 -5.12
C LEU A 16 9.67 20.35 -5.54
N HIS A 17 9.13 21.57 -5.65
CA HIS A 17 7.78 21.80 -6.13
C HIS A 17 7.62 21.32 -7.57
N ASP A 18 8.59 21.61 -8.44
CA ASP A 18 8.53 21.22 -9.85
C ASP A 18 8.69 19.71 -10.02
N LEU A 19 9.63 19.09 -9.28
CA LEU A 19 9.76 17.63 -9.25
C LEU A 19 8.48 16.95 -8.75
N PHE A 20 7.86 17.52 -7.70
CA PHE A 20 6.61 17.01 -7.18
C PHE A 20 5.48 17.13 -8.20
N ARG A 21 5.39 18.27 -8.89
CA ARG A 21 4.41 18.51 -9.94
C ARG A 21 4.59 17.54 -11.12
N GLU A 22 5.83 17.33 -11.55
CA GLU A 22 6.17 16.40 -12.62
C GLU A 22 5.77 14.98 -12.25
N LYS A 23 6.16 14.49 -11.06
CA LYS A 23 5.74 13.18 -10.55
C LYS A 23 4.21 13.07 -10.42
N VAL A 24 3.53 14.12 -9.98
CA VAL A 24 2.05 14.10 -9.90
C VAL A 24 1.44 13.92 -11.29
N ALA A 25 1.99 14.58 -12.32
CA ALA A 25 1.55 14.45 -13.70
C ALA A 25 1.88 13.08 -14.31
N ASP A 26 3.12 12.60 -14.15
CA ASP A 26 3.60 11.32 -14.71
C ASP A 26 2.75 10.14 -14.22
N TYR A 27 2.39 10.17 -12.94
CA TYR A 27 1.63 9.12 -12.29
C TYR A 27 0.12 9.37 -12.31
N HIS A 28 -0.36 10.34 -13.10
CA HIS A 28 -1.79 10.62 -13.32
C HIS A 28 -2.58 10.90 -12.04
N PHE A 29 -1.93 11.49 -11.03
CA PHE A 29 -2.64 11.98 -9.85
C PHE A 29 -3.51 13.19 -10.24
N THR A 30 -4.66 13.33 -9.58
CA THR A 30 -5.64 14.37 -9.91
C THR A 30 -5.12 15.78 -9.65
N ASP A 31 -4.53 16.00 -8.47
CA ASP A 31 -3.93 17.28 -8.09
C ASP A 31 -2.88 17.08 -6.99
N MET A 32 -1.89 17.98 -6.95
CA MET A 32 -0.89 18.06 -5.89
C MET A 32 -1.53 18.23 -4.51
N THR A 33 -2.66 18.94 -4.43
CA THR A 33 -3.39 19.16 -3.18
C THR A 33 -3.98 17.87 -2.60
N VAL A 34 -4.48 16.98 -3.46
CA VAL A 34 -5.05 15.68 -3.08
C VAL A 34 -3.95 14.78 -2.51
N VAL A 35 -2.81 14.71 -3.20
CA VAL A 35 -1.65 13.93 -2.76
C VAL A 35 -1.13 14.46 -1.42
N MET A 36 -0.97 15.78 -1.26
CA MET A 36 -0.51 16.37 0.00
C MET A 36 -1.49 16.12 1.15
N ASN A 37 -2.78 16.26 0.90
CA ASN A 37 -3.80 15.95 1.90
C ASN A 37 -3.75 14.49 2.34
N HIS A 38 -3.57 13.56 1.40
CA HIS A 38 -3.43 12.15 1.69
C HIS A 38 -2.18 11.84 2.51
N LEU A 39 -1.02 12.38 2.11
CA LEU A 39 0.24 12.18 2.82
C LEU A 39 0.18 12.71 4.26
N VAL A 40 -0.39 13.90 4.47
CA VAL A 40 -0.54 14.49 5.81
C VAL A 40 -1.51 13.67 6.67
N LYS A 41 -2.69 13.31 6.14
CA LYS A 41 -3.66 12.46 6.88
C LYS A 41 -3.09 11.09 7.22
N SER A 42 -2.33 10.51 6.30
CA SER A 42 -1.70 9.21 6.50
C SER A 42 -0.58 9.27 7.53
N TYR A 43 0.24 10.32 7.51
CA TYR A 43 1.26 10.55 8.52
C TYR A 43 0.64 10.65 9.93
N ILE A 44 -0.42 11.45 10.09
CA ILE A 44 -1.15 11.57 11.36
C ILE A 44 -1.64 10.21 11.83
N ARG A 45 -2.27 9.41 10.94
CA ARG A 45 -2.72 8.06 11.30
C ARG A 45 -1.59 7.19 11.79
N VAL A 46 -0.44 7.16 11.11
CA VAL A 46 0.72 6.37 11.54
C VAL A 46 1.20 6.83 12.91
N THR A 47 1.30 8.13 13.16
CA THR A 47 1.71 8.66 14.47
C THR A 47 0.70 8.34 15.58
N CYS A 48 -0.58 8.23 15.25
CA CYS A 48 -1.64 7.79 16.17
C CYS A 48 -1.76 6.25 16.28
N GLY A 49 -0.86 5.47 15.68
CA GLY A 49 -0.86 4.01 15.71
C GLY A 49 -1.86 3.33 14.76
N GLY A 50 -2.44 4.09 13.84
CA GLY A 50 -3.35 3.60 12.80
C GLY A 50 -2.62 2.88 11.66
N LYS A 51 -3.33 1.98 10.99
CA LYS A 51 -2.84 1.29 9.77
C LYS A 51 -3.07 2.17 8.54
N VAL A 52 -2.08 2.17 7.64
CA VAL A 52 -2.11 2.83 6.32
C VAL A 52 -1.86 1.80 5.22
N SER A 53 -2.15 2.15 3.96
CA SER A 53 -1.88 1.27 2.82
C SER A 53 -0.39 0.93 2.70
N THR A 54 -0.10 -0.18 2.03
CA THR A 54 1.28 -0.65 1.84
C THR A 54 2.10 0.37 1.03
N ALA A 55 1.49 0.98 0.00
CA ALA A 55 2.12 2.02 -0.80
C ALA A 55 2.45 3.26 0.04
N THR A 56 1.47 3.74 0.80
CA THR A 56 1.64 4.89 1.69
C THR A 56 2.68 4.62 2.78
N ARG A 57 2.69 3.41 3.36
CA ARG A 57 3.69 3.01 4.36
C ARG A 57 5.11 3.04 3.79
N ARG A 58 5.31 2.53 2.56
CA ARG A 58 6.61 2.54 1.88
C ARG A 58 7.11 3.96 1.65
N ILE A 59 6.23 4.87 1.24
CA ILE A 59 6.56 6.29 1.09
C ILE A 59 6.98 6.89 2.43
N LEU A 60 6.18 6.70 3.49
CA LEU A 60 6.49 7.27 4.81
C LEU A 60 7.78 6.71 5.42
N LEU A 61 8.15 5.46 5.13
CA LEU A 61 9.44 4.88 5.56
C LEU A 61 10.66 5.61 4.97
N HIS A 62 10.52 6.28 3.83
CA HIS A 62 11.61 7.09 3.29
C HIS A 62 11.88 8.34 4.12
N MET A 63 10.92 8.81 4.92
CA MET A 63 11.10 10.00 5.77
C MET A 63 12.22 9.83 6.79
N ASP A 64 12.39 8.62 7.33
CA ASP A 64 13.45 8.33 8.30
C ASP A 64 14.85 8.32 7.65
N ARG A 65 14.91 8.12 6.33
CA ARG A 65 16.15 8.04 5.55
C ARG A 65 16.55 9.38 4.92
N ILE A 66 15.62 10.33 4.86
CA ILE A 66 15.87 11.63 4.24
C ILE A 66 16.66 12.50 5.24
N PRO A 67 17.88 12.94 4.89
CA PRO A 67 18.64 13.84 5.74
C PRO A 67 17.90 15.18 5.88
N ASP A 68 18.26 16.01 6.86
CA ASP A 68 17.63 17.32 7.02
C ASP A 68 17.87 18.22 5.79
N MET A 69 16.91 18.18 4.89
CA MET A 69 16.93 18.94 3.64
C MET A 69 16.83 20.45 3.87
N GLY A 70 16.49 20.87 5.10
CA GLY A 70 16.47 22.27 5.50
C GLY A 70 17.82 22.97 5.32
N PHE A 71 18.94 22.23 5.34
CA PHE A 71 20.27 22.79 5.03
C PHE A 71 20.45 23.07 3.53
N PHE A 72 20.11 22.10 2.67
CA PHE A 72 20.28 22.20 1.21
C PHE A 72 19.39 23.29 0.59
N PHE A 73 18.22 23.51 1.16
CA PHE A 73 17.24 24.45 0.61
C PHE A 73 17.21 25.83 1.29
N ARG A 74 18.22 26.19 2.11
CA ARG A 74 18.23 27.50 2.80
C ARG A 74 18.22 28.68 1.84
N ARG A 75 18.97 28.57 0.75
CA ARG A 75 19.22 29.66 -0.22
C ARG A 75 18.46 29.52 -1.53
N GLN A 76 17.61 28.50 -1.64
CA GLN A 76 16.83 28.24 -2.84
C GLN A 76 15.57 29.11 -2.84
N GLU A 77 15.12 29.48 -4.04
CA GLU A 77 13.83 30.13 -4.23
C GLU A 77 12.70 29.22 -3.74
N LYS A 78 11.67 29.83 -3.17
CA LYS A 78 10.56 29.11 -2.53
C LYS A 78 9.24 29.49 -3.16
N VAL A 79 8.47 28.48 -3.53
CA VAL A 79 7.09 28.59 -3.99
C VAL A 79 6.16 28.26 -2.83
N VAL A 80 5.02 28.94 -2.80
CA VAL A 80 4.00 28.69 -1.78
C VAL A 80 3.00 27.66 -2.33
N LEU A 81 2.90 26.53 -1.65
CA LEU A 81 1.88 25.52 -1.89
C LEU A 81 0.73 25.75 -0.91
N PHE A 82 -0.49 25.85 -1.44
CA PHE A 82 -1.72 26.02 -0.68
C PHE A 82 -2.55 24.75 -0.80
N PHE A 83 -3.04 24.23 0.32
CA PHE A 83 -4.06 23.19 0.30
C PHE A 83 -5.00 23.31 1.49
N GLU A 84 -6.27 23.00 1.25
CA GLU A 84 -7.33 23.07 2.24
C GLU A 84 -7.38 21.76 3.04
N MET A 85 -7.41 21.88 4.37
CA MET A 85 -7.60 20.77 5.30
C MET A 85 -8.80 21.00 6.21
N ASP A 86 -9.36 19.90 6.72
CA ASP A 86 -10.38 19.93 7.76
C ASP A 86 -9.78 20.43 9.09
N PRO A 87 -10.38 21.43 9.75
CA PRO A 87 -9.95 21.93 11.05
C PRO A 87 -9.83 20.84 12.12
N ALA A 88 -10.62 19.76 12.05
CA ALA A 88 -10.53 18.66 13.02
C ALA A 88 -9.15 17.97 13.01
N VAL A 89 -8.41 18.10 11.91
CA VAL A 89 -7.11 17.44 11.71
C VAL A 89 -5.96 18.30 12.23
N THR A 90 -6.17 19.59 12.54
CA THR A 90 -5.08 20.49 12.94
C THR A 90 -4.46 20.11 14.28
N ASP A 91 -5.28 19.71 15.25
CA ASP A 91 -4.80 19.32 16.58
C ASP A 91 -4.00 18.02 16.51
N SER A 92 -4.49 17.05 15.74
CA SER A 92 -3.78 15.80 15.48
C SER A 92 -2.48 16.03 14.71
N LEU A 93 -2.47 16.97 13.75
CA LEU A 93 -1.27 17.35 13.02
C LEU A 93 -0.23 18.01 13.93
N GLN A 94 -0.65 18.91 14.81
CA GLN A 94 0.25 19.55 15.76
C GLN A 94 0.85 18.53 16.73
N HIS A 95 0.05 17.55 17.18
CA HIS A 95 0.54 16.44 17.97
C HIS A 95 1.54 15.56 17.20
N ALA A 96 1.22 15.22 15.94
CA ALA A 96 2.11 14.44 15.06
C ALA A 96 3.44 15.14 14.77
N ILE A 97 3.45 16.47 14.64
CA ILE A 97 4.68 17.26 14.46
C ILE A 97 5.55 17.23 15.72
N ALA A 98 4.92 17.31 16.90
CA ALA A 98 5.61 17.26 18.17
C ALA A 98 6.19 15.87 18.45
N SER A 99 5.43 14.80 18.19
CA SER A 99 5.88 13.42 18.39
C SER A 99 6.93 12.98 17.37
N GLY A 100 6.81 13.46 16.12
CA GLY A 100 7.76 13.17 15.04
C GLY A 100 9.07 13.97 15.09
N GLY A 101 9.26 14.86 16.06
CA GLY A 101 10.50 15.64 16.20
C GLY A 101 10.78 16.64 15.07
N TRP A 102 9.80 16.92 14.20
CA TRP A 102 9.98 17.79 13.04
C TRP A 102 10.12 19.27 13.41
N GLY A 103 9.55 19.68 14.56
CA GLY A 103 9.62 21.02 15.13
C GLY A 103 8.82 22.08 14.35
N ASN A 104 8.74 21.98 13.03
CA ASN A 104 8.03 22.90 12.15
C ASN A 104 7.17 22.17 11.12
N ARG A 105 5.98 22.73 10.89
CA ARG A 105 5.03 22.38 9.82
C ARG A 105 5.69 22.29 8.44
N GLN A 106 6.55 23.26 8.14
CA GLN A 106 7.27 23.33 6.87
C GLN A 106 8.28 22.19 6.69
N ARG A 107 8.96 21.76 7.77
CA ARG A 107 9.93 20.66 7.69
C ARG A 107 9.23 19.33 7.43
N LEU A 108 8.09 19.11 8.08
CA LEU A 108 7.25 17.95 7.81
C LEU A 108 6.81 17.92 6.35
N ALA A 109 6.25 19.02 5.83
CA ALA A 109 5.76 19.07 4.47
C ALA A 109 6.86 18.88 3.41
N VAL A 110 8.03 19.52 3.60
CA VAL A 110 9.19 19.29 2.72
C VAL A 110 9.62 17.82 2.77
N CYS A 111 9.69 17.22 3.97
CA CYS A 111 10.07 15.81 4.11
C CYS A 111 9.06 14.86 3.46
N LEU A 112 7.76 15.13 3.59
CA LEU A 112 6.70 14.35 2.93
C LEU A 112 6.81 14.42 1.41
N VAL A 113 7.05 15.61 0.85
CA VAL A 113 7.24 15.77 -0.60
C VAL A 113 8.52 15.06 -1.05
N CYS A 114 9.62 15.19 -0.32
CA CYS A 114 10.84 14.44 -0.60
C CYS A 114 10.60 12.93 -0.58
N ALA A 115 9.91 12.42 0.44
CA ALA A 115 9.59 11.01 0.60
C ALA A 115 8.74 10.48 -0.55
N PHE A 116 7.76 11.27 -0.99
CA PHE A 116 6.96 10.97 -2.18
C PHE A 116 7.81 10.96 -3.45
N CYS A 117 8.65 11.98 -3.66
CA CYS A 117 9.50 12.06 -4.86
C CYS A 117 10.56 10.95 -4.91
N CYS A 118 11.02 10.47 -3.76
CA CYS A 118 11.92 9.32 -3.63
C CYS A 118 11.20 7.97 -3.73
N GLY A 119 9.86 7.95 -3.80
CA GLY A 119 9.10 6.72 -3.93
C GLY A 119 9.42 5.99 -5.23
N ALA A 120 9.51 4.66 -5.16
CA ALA A 120 9.69 3.82 -6.34
C ALA A 120 8.46 3.91 -7.27
N ASP A 121 8.69 3.80 -8.57
CA ASP A 121 7.66 3.96 -9.61
C ASP A 121 6.44 3.06 -9.40
N VAL A 122 6.66 1.80 -9.02
CA VAL A 122 5.58 0.84 -8.68
C VAL A 122 4.77 1.30 -7.46
N THR A 123 5.41 1.96 -6.49
CA THR A 123 4.74 2.46 -5.29
C THR A 123 3.88 3.68 -5.61
N LEU A 124 4.35 4.56 -6.49
CA LEU A 124 3.61 5.74 -6.93
C LEU A 124 2.41 5.37 -7.83
N ASN A 125 2.57 4.40 -8.73
CA ASN A 125 1.46 3.85 -9.51
C ASN A 125 0.36 3.25 -8.61
N ASN A 126 0.74 2.43 -7.64
CA ASN A 126 -0.22 1.84 -6.70
C ASN A 126 -0.94 2.92 -5.88
N LEU A 127 -0.21 3.94 -5.40
CA LEU A 127 -0.79 5.05 -4.67
C LEU A 127 -1.77 5.86 -5.55
N SER A 128 -1.43 6.06 -6.83
CA SER A 128 -2.30 6.77 -7.78
C SER A 128 -3.61 6.03 -7.98
N MET A 129 -3.56 4.71 -8.17
CA MET A 129 -4.76 3.88 -8.26
C MET A 129 -5.59 3.91 -6.97
N GLU A 130 -4.94 3.85 -5.79
CA GLU A 130 -5.61 3.98 -4.48
C GLU A 130 -6.35 5.33 -4.33
N LEU A 131 -5.73 6.42 -4.80
CA LEU A 131 -6.31 7.76 -4.75
C LEU A 131 -7.41 7.97 -5.79
N ALA A 132 -7.24 7.45 -7.00
CA ALA A 132 -8.21 7.54 -8.09
C ALA A 132 -9.50 6.76 -7.79
N ALA A 133 -9.39 5.64 -7.06
CA ALA A 133 -10.54 4.84 -6.65
C ALA A 133 -11.34 5.45 -5.47
N GLU A 134 -10.93 6.60 -4.92
CA GLU A 134 -11.39 7.13 -3.62
C GLU A 134 -11.31 6.10 -2.47
N GLU A 135 -10.61 4.97 -2.66
CA GLU A 135 -10.55 3.83 -1.75
C GLU A 135 -9.52 4.02 -0.63
N VAL A 136 -9.35 5.26 -0.19
CA VAL A 136 -8.38 5.57 0.88
C VAL A 136 -8.73 4.87 2.21
N PHE A 137 -9.91 4.26 2.35
CA PHE A 137 -10.30 3.59 3.60
C PHE A 137 -11.02 2.24 3.48
N ARG A 138 -10.90 1.52 2.37
CA ARG A 138 -11.33 0.12 2.38
C ARG A 138 -10.13 -0.77 2.70
N ARG A 139 -10.31 -1.65 3.70
CA ARG A 139 -9.55 -2.91 3.75
C ARG A 139 -9.64 -3.49 2.34
N PRO A 140 -8.57 -4.04 1.74
CA PRO A 140 -8.74 -4.82 0.52
C PRO A 140 -9.82 -5.86 0.84
N GLU A 141 -11.00 -5.71 0.23
CA GLU A 141 -12.04 -6.71 0.32
C GLU A 141 -11.47 -7.89 -0.44
N GLY A 142 -10.94 -8.88 0.29
CA GLY A 142 -10.32 -10.02 -0.33
C GLY A 142 -11.29 -10.62 -1.35
N TYR A 143 -10.87 -10.61 -2.60
CA TYR A 143 -11.61 -11.18 -3.71
C TYR A 143 -11.85 -12.64 -3.38
N LEU A 144 -13.12 -13.02 -3.34
CA LEU A 144 -13.51 -14.39 -3.12
C LEU A 144 -13.62 -15.07 -4.50
N VAL A 145 -12.56 -15.79 -4.86
CA VAL A 145 -12.54 -16.59 -6.08
C VAL A 145 -13.16 -17.94 -5.80
N HIS A 146 -14.23 -18.25 -6.51
CA HIS A 146 -14.90 -19.53 -6.46
C HIS A 146 -14.43 -20.41 -7.62
N THR A 147 -13.91 -21.60 -7.30
CA THR A 147 -13.51 -22.59 -8.30
C THR A 147 -14.04 -23.97 -7.95
N TYR A 148 -14.05 -24.87 -8.93
CA TYR A 148 -14.49 -26.24 -8.75
C TYR A 148 -13.31 -27.20 -8.84
N VAL A 149 -13.24 -28.12 -7.87
CA VAL A 149 -12.27 -29.23 -7.87
C VAL A 149 -13.01 -30.57 -7.91
N SER A 150 -12.32 -31.60 -8.36
CA SER A 150 -12.85 -32.97 -8.30
C SER A 150 -12.97 -33.48 -6.86
N ASN A 151 -13.83 -34.47 -6.62
CA ASN A 151 -13.96 -35.10 -5.30
C ASN A 151 -12.63 -35.64 -4.76
N TYR A 152 -11.79 -36.22 -5.62
CA TYR A 152 -10.48 -36.73 -5.22
C TYR A 152 -9.54 -35.61 -4.76
N GLN A 153 -9.46 -34.52 -5.52
CA GLN A 153 -8.66 -33.34 -5.15
C GLN A 153 -9.17 -32.71 -3.85
N TYR A 154 -10.49 -32.65 -3.64
CA TYR A 154 -11.08 -32.11 -2.41
C TYR A 154 -10.71 -32.93 -1.17
N VAL A 155 -10.68 -34.26 -1.26
CA VAL A 155 -10.25 -35.14 -0.15
C VAL A 155 -8.80 -34.87 0.22
N PHE A 156 -7.91 -34.80 -0.78
CA PHE A 156 -6.50 -34.48 -0.55
C PHE A 156 -6.30 -33.11 0.11
N LEU A 157 -7.03 -32.09 -0.38
CA LEU A 157 -7.00 -30.74 0.22
C LEU A 157 -7.50 -30.75 1.66
N LYS A 158 -8.54 -31.54 1.96
CA LYS A 158 -9.09 -31.65 3.31
C LYS A 158 -8.13 -32.33 4.28
N GLU A 159 -7.45 -33.39 3.85
CA GLU A 159 -6.42 -34.06 4.67
C GLU A 159 -5.24 -33.13 4.93
N THR A 160 -4.76 -32.42 3.90
CA THR A 160 -3.68 -31.44 4.03
C THR A 160 -4.08 -30.28 4.95
N ALA A 161 -5.32 -29.79 4.84
CA ALA A 161 -5.92 -28.76 5.71
C ALA A 161 -5.94 -29.20 7.18
N SER A 162 -6.40 -30.43 7.43
CA SER A 162 -6.41 -31.02 8.76
C SER A 162 -4.99 -31.17 9.34
N ALA A 163 -4.02 -31.60 8.53
CA ALA A 163 -2.63 -31.75 8.97
C ALA A 163 -2.00 -30.40 9.37
N GLN A 164 -2.34 -29.31 8.68
CA GLN A 164 -1.83 -27.96 8.97
C GLN A 164 -2.70 -27.17 9.95
N ARG A 165 -3.77 -27.76 10.52
CA ARG A 165 -4.77 -27.07 11.38
C ARG A 165 -5.37 -25.82 10.72
N MET A 166 -5.56 -25.86 9.40
CA MET A 166 -6.14 -24.78 8.61
C MET A 166 -7.44 -25.24 7.94
N SER A 167 -8.26 -24.30 7.47
CA SER A 167 -9.37 -24.62 6.57
C SER A 167 -8.83 -24.86 5.15
N VAL A 168 -9.61 -25.56 4.32
CA VAL A 168 -9.28 -25.74 2.89
C VAL A 168 -9.15 -24.38 2.18
N GLU A 169 -10.04 -23.43 2.51
CA GLU A 169 -9.95 -22.04 2.06
C GLU A 169 -8.64 -21.38 2.52
N GLY A 170 -8.25 -21.59 3.78
CA GLY A 170 -7.01 -21.04 4.33
C GLY A 170 -5.76 -21.56 3.65
N ILE A 171 -5.70 -22.86 3.34
CA ILE A 171 -4.58 -23.45 2.59
C ILE A 171 -4.51 -22.89 1.18
N LEU A 172 -5.65 -22.79 0.49
CA LEU A 172 -5.64 -22.31 -0.90
C LEU A 172 -5.37 -20.82 -0.99
N THR A 173 -5.82 -20.05 0.00
CA THR A 173 -5.50 -18.63 0.15
C THR A 173 -3.99 -18.47 0.34
N ALA A 174 -3.40 -19.23 1.27
CA ALA A 174 -1.95 -19.22 1.48
C ALA A 174 -1.19 -19.65 0.22
N ALA A 175 -1.65 -20.70 -0.48
CA ALA A 175 -1.03 -21.14 -1.73
C ALA A 175 -1.13 -20.10 -2.85
N ALA A 176 -2.27 -19.39 -2.98
CA ALA A 176 -2.43 -18.31 -3.95
C ALA A 176 -1.51 -17.13 -3.63
N GLU A 177 -1.37 -16.78 -2.35
CA GLU A 177 -0.42 -15.75 -1.90
C GLU A 177 1.04 -16.16 -2.18
N LEU A 178 1.40 -17.44 -2.02
CA LEU A 178 2.72 -17.96 -2.37
C LEU A 178 3.04 -17.83 -3.85
N LEU A 179 2.09 -18.19 -4.71
CA LEU A 179 2.27 -18.14 -6.16
C LEU A 179 2.39 -16.71 -6.69
N VAL A 180 1.75 -15.74 -6.04
CA VAL A 180 1.88 -14.32 -6.43
C VAL A 180 3.10 -13.67 -5.79
N GLY A 181 3.51 -14.11 -4.59
CA GLY A 181 4.70 -13.61 -3.89
C GLY A 181 6.04 -14.09 -4.46
N SER A 182 6.05 -15.13 -5.32
CA SER A 182 7.29 -15.63 -5.93
C SER A 182 7.83 -14.80 -7.10
N ASP A 183 7.01 -13.93 -7.70
CA ASP A 183 7.43 -13.10 -8.84
C ASP A 183 8.05 -11.75 -8.42
N ASP A 184 7.81 -11.30 -7.18
CA ASP A 184 8.28 -10.01 -6.68
C ASP A 184 9.21 -10.24 -5.48
N GLY A 185 10.52 -10.27 -5.74
CA GLY A 185 11.59 -10.71 -4.82
C GLY A 185 11.81 -9.81 -3.59
N GLY A 186 10.79 -9.63 -2.75
CA GLY A 186 10.88 -8.69 -1.62
C GLY A 186 9.73 -8.70 -0.62
N THR A 187 9.13 -9.84 -0.29
CA THR A 187 8.15 -9.90 0.82
C THR A 187 8.70 -10.65 2.04
N ASP A 188 8.84 -9.93 3.17
CA ASP A 188 9.01 -10.42 4.55
C ASP A 188 7.75 -11.18 5.04
N TYR A 189 7.26 -12.15 4.27
CA TYR A 189 6.18 -13.04 4.69
C TYR A 189 6.79 -14.39 5.09
N HIS A 190 6.60 -14.79 6.34
CA HIS A 190 7.12 -16.08 6.81
C HIS A 190 6.26 -17.21 6.23
N ILE A 191 6.79 -17.82 5.18
CA ILE A 191 6.21 -19.00 4.54
C ILE A 191 6.69 -20.23 5.34
N PRO A 192 5.77 -21.06 5.88
CA PRO A 192 6.17 -22.35 6.45
C PRO A 192 6.85 -23.20 5.38
N GLU A 193 8.06 -23.71 5.66
CA GLU A 193 8.86 -24.50 4.70
C GLU A 193 8.09 -25.67 4.07
N SER A 194 7.14 -26.25 4.81
CA SER A 194 6.27 -27.33 4.34
C SER A 194 5.43 -26.92 3.13
N LEU A 195 4.92 -25.68 3.11
CA LEU A 195 4.11 -25.15 2.01
C LEU A 195 4.98 -24.75 0.81
N GLY A 196 6.16 -24.18 1.05
CA GLY A 196 7.13 -23.86 -0.01
C GLY A 196 7.54 -25.10 -0.81
N ARG A 197 7.89 -26.19 -0.12
CA ARG A 197 8.24 -27.48 -0.76
C ARG A 197 7.08 -28.08 -1.56
N VAL A 198 5.84 -27.92 -1.10
CA VAL A 198 4.65 -28.39 -1.83
C VAL A 198 4.41 -27.56 -3.08
N ALA A 199 4.57 -26.24 -3.02
CA ALA A 199 4.43 -25.35 -4.17
C ALA A 199 5.48 -25.67 -5.25
N GLU A 200 6.75 -25.81 -4.88
CA GLU A 200 7.83 -26.19 -5.80
C GLU A 200 7.59 -27.57 -6.43
N SER A 201 7.14 -28.54 -5.65
CA SER A 201 6.79 -29.88 -6.13
C SER A 201 5.66 -29.83 -7.16
N VAL A 202 4.60 -29.07 -6.90
CA VAL A 202 3.45 -28.96 -7.81
C VAL A 202 3.78 -28.18 -9.08
N LEU A 203 4.52 -27.06 -8.99
CA LEU A 203 4.96 -26.27 -10.14
C LEU A 203 6.00 -27.03 -10.99
N GLY A 204 6.75 -27.95 -10.38
CA GLY A 204 7.69 -28.84 -11.07
C GLY A 204 7.01 -29.98 -11.87
N ILE A 205 5.71 -30.23 -11.67
CA ILE A 205 4.98 -31.29 -12.40
C ILE A 205 4.74 -30.80 -13.84
N LYS A 206 5.58 -31.26 -14.78
CA LYS A 206 5.32 -31.16 -16.22
C LYS A 206 4.33 -32.24 -16.64
N GLY A 207 3.04 -31.99 -16.46
CA GLY A 207 1.98 -32.87 -16.92
C GLY A 207 0.75 -32.10 -17.38
N SER A 208 0.18 -32.47 -18.53
CA SER A 208 -1.10 -31.93 -18.99
C SER A 208 -2.24 -32.72 -18.33
N THR A 209 -3.00 -32.09 -17.44
CA THR A 209 -4.22 -32.67 -16.88
C THR A 209 -5.34 -32.63 -17.92
N LEU A 210 -5.47 -33.68 -18.71
CA LEU A 210 -6.71 -34.01 -19.43
C LEU A 210 -7.67 -34.64 -18.43
N LYS A 211 -8.50 -33.86 -17.74
CA LYS A 211 -9.61 -34.40 -16.94
C LYS A 211 -10.85 -33.51 -17.05
N ASP A 212 -11.94 -34.14 -17.45
CA ASP A 212 -13.29 -33.58 -17.48
C ASP A 212 -13.59 -32.80 -16.20
N PHE A 213 -13.62 -31.46 -16.32
CA PHE A 213 -14.06 -30.56 -15.26
C PHE A 213 -15.59 -30.61 -15.14
N ARG A 214 -16.14 -31.74 -14.69
CA ARG A 214 -17.49 -31.72 -14.11
C ARG A 214 -17.40 -30.91 -12.82
N ARG A 215 -18.18 -29.83 -12.73
CA ARG A 215 -18.28 -28.97 -11.53
C ARG A 215 -18.78 -29.81 -10.35
N GLN A 216 -17.86 -30.37 -9.56
CA GLN A 216 -18.17 -31.34 -8.51
C GLN A 216 -18.20 -30.70 -7.12
N ARG A 217 -17.09 -30.10 -6.66
CA ARG A 217 -17.00 -29.47 -5.34
C ARG A 217 -16.53 -28.04 -5.45
N LEU A 218 -17.33 -27.13 -4.92
CA LEU A 218 -16.99 -25.72 -4.82
C LEU A 218 -15.92 -25.52 -3.75
N VAL A 219 -14.89 -24.75 -4.08
CA VAL A 219 -13.89 -24.29 -3.15
C VAL A 219 -13.70 -22.79 -3.33
N SER A 220 -13.47 -22.10 -2.23
CA SER A 220 -13.27 -20.66 -2.18
C SER A 220 -11.82 -20.35 -1.87
N ILE A 221 -11.30 -19.31 -2.52
CA ILE A 221 -9.98 -18.75 -2.29
C ILE A 221 -10.20 -17.27 -2.02
N ARG A 222 -9.75 -16.77 -0.88
CA ARG A 222 -9.79 -15.35 -0.59
C ARG A 222 -8.42 -14.78 -0.94
N THR A 223 -8.34 -13.83 -1.86
CA THR A 223 -7.06 -13.23 -2.23
C THR A 223 -7.18 -11.72 -2.33
N ASN A 224 -6.14 -11.01 -1.90
CA ASN A 224 -6.03 -9.56 -2.06
C ASN A 224 -5.17 -9.17 -3.28
N THR A 225 -4.61 -10.16 -3.99
CA THR A 225 -3.53 -9.96 -4.96
C THR A 225 -3.96 -10.15 -6.41
N ILE A 226 -5.11 -10.79 -6.64
CA ILE A 226 -5.67 -10.98 -7.99
C ILE A 226 -6.86 -10.01 -8.10
N GLY A 227 -6.57 -8.78 -8.54
CA GLY A 227 -7.61 -7.86 -9.03
C GLY A 227 -8.07 -8.24 -10.44
N PRO A 228 -9.16 -7.65 -10.96
CA PRO A 228 -9.56 -7.80 -12.36
C PRO A 228 -8.49 -7.28 -13.34
#